data_AF-A0A7S1Y6G7-F1
#
_entry.id   AF-A0A7S1Y6G7-F1
#
_cell.length_a   1.000
_cell.length_b   1.000
_cell.length_c   1.000
_cell.angle_alpha   90.00
_cell.angle_beta   90.00
_cell.angle_gamma   90.00
#
_symmetry.space_group_name_H-M   'P 1'
#
loop_
_entity.id
_entity.type
_entity.pdbx_description
1 polymer ?
#
loop_
_entity_poly.entity_id
_entity_poly.type
_entity_poly.pdbx_seq_one_letter_code
_entity_poly.pdbx_strand_id
1 'polypeptide(L)'
;PGQKLVDGMRDYYAEWAKEHGTTLEDLEKEARRKVEEEGIPAKYDGPSAAQLESYKRYLYLRDFVANTGVATYNSTLGWIRGKPLAYHKTKVPPNTPRIIDTLMRVHGYQLLSDGVFNADPH
;
A
#
# COMPACT_ATOMS: atom_id res chain seq x y z
N PRO A 1 -5.07 -18.87 -4.80
CA PRO A 1 -5.26 -17.70 -5.70
C PRO A 1 -5.06 -16.40 -4.92
N GLY A 2 -4.04 -15.60 -5.28
CA GLY A 2 -3.74 -14.31 -4.65
C GLY A 2 -4.57 -13.17 -5.24
N GLN A 3 -4.75 -12.09 -4.48
CA GLN A 3 -5.37 -10.86 -4.98
C GLN A 3 -4.52 -10.30 -6.12
N LYS A 4 -5.16 -9.88 -7.20
CA LYS A 4 -4.49 -9.22 -8.32
C LYS A 4 -3.86 -7.92 -7.88
N LEU A 5 -2.72 -7.58 -8.47
CA LEU A 5 -2.04 -6.34 -8.14
C LEU A 5 -2.93 -5.12 -8.42
N VAL A 6 -3.65 -5.12 -9.54
CA VAL A 6 -4.56 -4.02 -9.90
C VAL A 6 -5.68 -3.84 -8.86
N ASP A 7 -6.23 -4.94 -8.36
CA ASP A 7 -7.32 -4.91 -7.39
C ASP A 7 -6.80 -4.38 -6.04
N GLY A 8 -5.64 -4.85 -5.58
CA GLY A 8 -5.03 -4.36 -4.35
C GLY A 8 -4.65 -2.87 -4.41
N MET A 9 -4.20 -2.39 -5.56
CA MET A 9 -3.91 -0.96 -5.77
C MET A 9 -5.19 -0.12 -5.77
N ARG A 10 -6.26 -0.59 -6.43
CA ARG A 10 -7.58 0.07 -6.43
C ARG A 10 -8.15 0.18 -5.03
N ASP A 11 -8.10 -0.89 -4.24
CA ASP A 11 -8.57 -0.89 -2.86
C ASP A 11 -7.82 0.14 -2.01
N TYR A 12 -6.49 0.18 -2.13
CA TYR A 12 -5.65 1.14 -1.42
C TYR A 12 -6.01 2.60 -1.78
N TYR A 13 -6.12 2.94 -3.07
CA TYR A 13 -6.45 4.29 -3.48
C TYR A 13 -7.90 4.67 -3.19
N ALA A 14 -8.84 3.72 -3.23
CA ALA A 14 -10.23 3.96 -2.85
C ALA A 14 -10.35 4.32 -1.36
N GLU A 15 -9.59 3.66 -0.48
CA GLU A 15 -9.51 4.03 0.93
C GLU A 15 -8.84 5.39 1.14
N TRP A 16 -7.72 5.64 0.46
CA TRP A 16 -7.01 6.92 0.55
C TRP A 16 -7.91 8.09 0.09
N ALA A 17 -8.66 7.90 -1.01
CA ALA A 17 -9.58 8.89 -1.55
C ALA A 17 -10.66 9.28 -0.53
N LYS A 18 -11.27 8.28 0.14
CA LYS A 18 -12.27 8.50 1.20
C LYS A 18 -11.71 9.33 2.35
N GLU A 19 -10.46 9.09 2.76
CA GLU A 19 -9.82 9.84 3.85
C GLU A 19 -9.51 11.29 3.46
N HIS A 20 -9.31 11.57 2.18
CA HIS A 20 -8.94 12.89 1.66
C HIS A 20 -10.12 13.65 1.03
N GLY A 21 -11.35 13.14 1.18
CA GLY A 21 -12.56 13.80 0.66
C GLY A 21 -12.64 13.84 -0.86
N THR A 22 -12.01 12.88 -1.54
CA THR A 22 -12.03 12.73 -3.01
C THR A 22 -12.55 11.36 -3.41
N THR A 23 -12.64 11.08 -4.71
CA THR A 23 -13.07 9.79 -5.25
C THR A 23 -11.95 9.13 -6.05
N LEU A 24 -12.06 7.81 -6.23
CA LEU A 24 -11.11 7.08 -7.07
C LEU A 24 -11.14 7.59 -8.53
N GLU A 25 -12.34 7.91 -9.04
CA GLU A 25 -12.52 8.46 -10.39
C GLU A 25 -11.86 9.83 -10.55
N ASP A 26 -11.96 10.70 -9.53
CA ASP A 26 -11.30 12.00 -9.56
C ASP A 26 -9.77 11.85 -9.61
N LEU A 27 -9.22 10.90 -8.85
CA LEU A 27 -7.79 10.60 -8.88
C LEU A 27 -7.34 10.04 -10.23
N GLU A 28 -8.11 9.15 -10.83
CA GLU A 28 -7.83 8.61 -12.17
C GLU A 28 -7.89 9.71 -13.24
N LYS A 29 -8.88 10.61 -13.14
CA LYS A 29 -9.04 11.74 -14.06
C LYS A 29 -7.88 12.74 -13.91
N GLU A 30 -7.46 13.04 -12.70
CA GLU A 30 -6.31 13.91 -12.44
C GLU A 30 -5.01 13.28 -12.97
N ALA A 31 -4.80 11.99 -12.73
CA ALA A 31 -3.65 11.26 -13.25
C ALA A 31 -3.61 11.26 -14.79
N ARG A 32 -4.76 11.03 -15.43
CA ARG A 32 -4.89 11.09 -16.90
C ARG A 32 -4.57 12.48 -17.42
N ARG A 33 -5.14 13.53 -16.82
CA ARG A 33 -4.89 14.92 -17.22
C ARG A 33 -3.40 15.27 -17.11
N LYS A 34 -2.75 14.89 -16.01
CA LYS A 34 -1.30 15.10 -15.84
C LYS A 34 -0.46 14.41 -16.91
N VAL A 35 -0.82 13.19 -17.31
CA VAL A 35 -0.14 12.49 -18.41
C VAL A 35 -0.37 13.16 -19.76
N GLU A 36 -1.57 13.69 -20.00
CA GLU A 36 -1.89 14.43 -21.23
C GLU A 36 -1.15 15.78 -21.31
N GLU A 37 -0.99 16.48 -20.18
CA GLU A 37 -0.34 17.79 -20.09
C GLU A 37 1.20 17.72 -20.01
N GLU A 38 1.73 16.82 -19.18
CA GLU A 38 3.16 16.74 -18.85
C GLU A 38 3.87 15.54 -19.51
N GLY A 39 3.11 14.63 -20.12
CA GLY A 39 3.63 13.38 -20.67
C GLY A 39 3.77 12.27 -19.63
N ILE A 40 4.31 11.12 -20.06
CA ILE A 40 4.57 10.00 -19.14
C ILE A 40 5.70 10.42 -18.18
N PRO A 41 5.48 10.38 -16.86
CA PRO A 41 6.50 10.78 -15.89
C PRO A 41 7.77 9.93 -16.06
N ALA A 42 8.91 10.55 -15.81
CA ALA A 42 10.20 9.86 -15.80
C ALA A 42 10.21 8.75 -14.74
N LYS A 43 11.22 7.88 -14.82
CA LYS A 43 11.43 6.79 -13.85
C LYS A 43 11.30 7.33 -12.41
N TYR A 44 10.58 6.59 -11.57
CA TYR A 44 10.35 6.92 -10.17
C TYR A 44 11.63 7.37 -9.45
N ASP A 45 11.61 8.58 -8.89
CA ASP A 45 12.72 9.24 -8.16
C ASP A 45 12.41 9.41 -6.65
N GLY A 46 11.66 8.47 -6.07
CA GLY A 46 11.34 8.49 -4.65
C GLY A 46 12.30 7.66 -3.80
N PRO A 47 12.01 7.51 -2.49
CA PRO A 47 12.86 6.75 -1.57
C PRO A 47 13.08 5.32 -2.06
N SER A 48 14.28 4.82 -1.84
CA SER A 48 14.66 3.45 -2.19
C SER A 48 13.76 2.42 -1.49
N ALA A 49 13.66 1.22 -2.07
CA ALA A 49 12.87 0.14 -1.50
C ALA A 49 13.27 -0.19 -0.04
N ALA A 50 14.57 -0.08 0.28
CA ALA A 50 15.10 -0.31 1.62
C ALA A 50 14.67 0.79 2.62
N GLN A 51 14.66 2.05 2.20
CA GLN A 51 14.17 3.17 3.02
C GLN A 51 12.66 3.05 3.29
N LEU A 52 11.88 2.65 2.29
CA LEU A 52 10.45 2.40 2.50
C LEU A 52 10.22 1.19 3.43
N GLU A 53 11.02 0.14 3.32
CA GLU A 53 10.91 -1.03 4.18
C GLU A 53 11.26 -0.72 5.64
N SER A 54 12.35 0.03 5.88
CA SER A 54 12.71 0.45 7.24
C SER A 54 11.64 1.35 7.85
N TYR A 55 11.08 2.29 7.07
CA TYR A 55 9.97 3.13 7.50
C TYR A 55 8.72 2.31 7.87
N LYS A 56 8.35 1.32 7.05
CA LYS A 56 7.25 0.39 7.38
C LYS A 56 7.51 -0.37 8.68
N ARG A 57 8.71 -0.92 8.85
CA ARG A 57 9.10 -1.64 10.09
C ARG A 57 9.00 -0.73 11.31
N TYR A 58 9.43 0.52 11.19
CA TYR A 58 9.27 1.51 12.26
C TYR A 58 7.80 1.74 12.63
N LEU A 59 6.91 1.94 11.65
CA LEU A 59 5.48 2.12 11.89
C LEU A 59 4.86 0.88 12.56
N TYR A 60 5.22 -0.32 12.11
CA TYR A 60 4.78 -1.57 12.74
C TYR A 60 5.24 -1.68 14.19
N LEU A 61 6.50 -1.33 14.47
CA LEU A 61 7.03 -1.37 15.83
C LEU A 61 6.31 -0.37 16.73
N ARG A 62 6.07 0.85 16.24
CA ARG A 62 5.31 1.88 16.96
C ARG A 62 3.90 1.39 17.29
N ASP A 63 3.19 0.84 16.30
CA ASP A 63 1.85 0.29 16.50
C ASP A 63 1.86 -0.89 17.47
N PHE A 64 2.86 -1.77 17.38
CA PHE A 64 3.01 -2.90 18.29
C PHE A 64 3.17 -2.42 19.74
N VAL A 65 4.02 -1.42 19.98
CA VAL A 65 4.20 -0.85 21.33
C VAL A 65 2.90 -0.22 21.84
N ALA A 66 2.23 0.60 21.02
CA ALA A 66 0.95 1.21 21.38
C ALA A 66 -0.13 0.15 21.69
N ASN A 67 -0.21 -0.88 20.86
CA ASN A 67 -1.17 -1.97 21.01
C ASN A 67 -0.87 -2.89 22.19
N THR A 68 0.39 -3.02 22.60
CA THR A 68 0.76 -3.76 23.80
C THR A 68 0.19 -3.08 25.04
N GLY A 69 0.24 -1.74 25.09
CA GLY A 69 -0.42 -0.96 26.15
C GLY A 69 -1.95 -1.16 26.14
N VAL A 70 -2.58 -1.08 24.97
CA VAL A 70 -4.02 -1.34 24.79
C VAL A 70 -4.38 -2.78 25.19
N ALA A 71 -3.58 -3.78 24.82
CA ALA A 71 -3.79 -5.17 25.20
C ALA A 71 -3.70 -5.38 26.71
N THR A 72 -2.72 -4.75 27.35
CA THR A 72 -2.55 -4.79 28.82
C THR A 72 -3.74 -4.14 29.51
N TYR A 73 -4.22 -2.99 29.02
CA TYR A 73 -5.42 -2.35 29.55
C TYR A 73 -6.67 -3.21 29.35
N ASN A 74 -6.87 -3.77 28.15
CA ASN A 74 -8.04 -4.57 27.81
C ASN A 74 -8.10 -5.87 28.63
N SER A 75 -6.95 -6.49 28.90
CA SER A 75 -6.84 -7.70 29.71
C SER A 75 -6.97 -7.47 31.22
N THR A 76 -6.70 -6.25 31.71
CA THR A 76 -6.77 -5.93 33.15
C THR A 76 -8.05 -5.18 33.52
N LEU A 77 -8.24 -3.97 32.99
CA LEU A 77 -9.31 -3.04 33.34
C LEU A 77 -10.46 -3.06 32.33
N GLY A 78 -10.21 -3.44 31.08
CA GLY A 78 -11.23 -3.54 30.04
C GLY A 78 -12.33 -4.55 30.37
N TRP A 79 -11.98 -5.66 31.03
CA TRP A 79 -12.96 -6.64 31.51
C TRP A 79 -13.81 -6.12 32.69
N ILE A 80 -13.20 -5.34 33.59
CA ILE A 80 -13.87 -4.81 34.79
C ILE A 80 -14.77 -3.61 34.46
N ARG A 81 -14.33 -2.72 33.57
CA ARG A 81 -14.99 -1.44 33.25
C ARG A 81 -15.86 -1.50 31.98
N GLY A 82 -15.91 -2.65 31.30
CA GLY A 82 -16.84 -2.96 30.20
C GLY A 82 -16.60 -2.22 28.88
N LYS A 83 -15.50 -1.49 28.72
CA LYS A 83 -15.17 -0.75 27.49
C LYS A 83 -13.73 -1.05 27.04
N PRO A 84 -13.51 -2.05 26.17
CA PRO A 84 -12.19 -2.28 25.59
C PRO A 84 -11.79 -1.11 24.69
N LEU A 85 -10.52 -0.71 24.77
CA LEU A 85 -9.90 0.25 23.86
C LEU A 85 -9.64 -0.40 22.50
N ALA A 86 -9.83 0.36 21.42
CA ALA A 86 -9.55 -0.08 20.07
C ALA A 86 -8.03 -0.14 19.80
N TYR A 87 -7.59 -1.16 19.07
CA TYR A 87 -6.19 -1.28 18.62
C TYR A 87 -5.87 -0.25 17.53
N HIS A 88 -4.68 0.32 17.59
CA HIS A 88 -4.14 1.24 16.60
C HIS A 88 -3.52 0.45 15.43
N LYS A 89 -3.90 0.76 14.20
CA LYS A 89 -3.27 0.21 12.99
C LYS A 89 -2.98 1.34 12.03
N THR A 90 -1.69 1.64 11.83
CA THR A 90 -1.24 2.62 10.86
C THR A 90 -1.33 2.04 9.45
N LYS A 91 -1.94 2.78 8.53
CA LYS A 91 -1.93 2.46 7.11
C LYS A 91 -0.53 2.72 6.55
N VAL A 92 0.10 1.68 6.03
CA VAL A 92 1.42 1.77 5.41
C VAL A 92 1.26 1.92 3.90
N PRO A 93 1.93 2.89 3.25
CA PRO A 93 1.84 3.04 1.80
C PRO A 93 2.41 1.80 1.09
N PRO A 94 1.91 1.41 -0.10
CA PRO A 94 2.46 0.31 -0.88
C PRO A 94 3.94 0.57 -1.22
N ASN A 95 4.75 -0.48 -1.31
CA ASN A 95 6.16 -0.32 -1.70
C ASN A 95 6.23 -0.28 -3.24
N THR A 96 5.80 0.85 -3.81
CA THR A 96 5.70 1.05 -5.26
C THR A 96 7.01 0.70 -5.99
N PRO A 97 8.21 1.09 -5.51
CA PRO A 97 9.47 0.70 -6.16
C PRO A 97 9.67 -0.81 -6.27
N ARG A 98 9.39 -1.55 -5.18
CA ARG A 98 9.51 -3.01 -5.17
C ARG A 98 8.48 -3.68 -6.06
N ILE A 99 7.26 -3.12 -6.12
CA ILE A 99 6.19 -3.59 -7.01
C ILE A 99 6.63 -3.43 -8.47
N ILE A 100 7.14 -2.27 -8.86
CA ILE A 100 7.62 -2.01 -10.23
C ILE A 100 8.81 -2.91 -10.58
N ASP A 101 9.79 -3.09 -9.69
CA ASP A 101 10.92 -4.01 -9.94
C ASP A 101 10.45 -5.45 -10.15
N THR A 102 9.50 -5.90 -9.34
CA THR A 102 8.91 -7.24 -9.46
C THR A 102 8.15 -7.40 -10.78
N LEU A 103 7.33 -6.41 -11.14
CA LEU A 103 6.61 -6.37 -12.41
C LEU A 103 7.57 -6.47 -13.59
N MET A 104 8.59 -5.61 -13.64
CA MET A 104 9.56 -5.58 -14.74
C MET A 104 10.33 -6.89 -14.84
N ARG A 105 10.68 -7.53 -13.72
CA ARG A 105 11.34 -8.84 -13.71
C ARG A 105 10.45 -9.95 -14.24
N VAL A 106 9.20 -10.01 -13.77
CA VAL A 106 8.23 -11.03 -14.20
C VAL A 106 7.90 -10.85 -15.68
N HIS A 107 7.61 -9.62 -16.11
CA HIS A 107 7.29 -9.30 -17.50
C HIS A 107 8.49 -9.50 -18.43
N GLY A 108 9.70 -9.15 -17.98
CA GLY A 108 10.93 -9.43 -18.72
C GLY A 108 11.14 -10.93 -18.95
N TYR A 109 10.91 -11.75 -17.93
CA TYR A 109 10.98 -13.21 -18.06
C TYR A 109 9.90 -13.75 -19.00
N GLN A 110 8.65 -13.32 -18.82
CA GLN A 110 7.51 -13.69 -19.66
C GLN A 110 7.75 -13.39 -21.15
N LEU A 111 8.26 -12.20 -21.44
CA LEU A 111 8.49 -11.72 -22.79
C LEU A 111 9.71 -12.38 -23.46
N LEU A 112 10.77 -12.64 -22.69
CA LEU A 112 12.05 -13.15 -23.24
C LEU A 112 12.21 -14.67 -23.16
N SER A 113 11.55 -15.34 -22.21
CA SER A 113 11.63 -16.79 -22.00
C SER A 113 10.39 -17.51 -22.49
N ASP A 114 9.21 -17.04 -22.09
CA ASP A 114 7.98 -17.82 -22.27
C ASP A 114 7.24 -17.46 -23.58
N GLY A 115 7.50 -16.28 -24.14
CA GLY A 115 6.81 -15.76 -25.32
C GLY A 115 5.33 -15.42 -25.07
N VAL A 116 4.91 -15.37 -23.81
CA VAL A 116 3.54 -15.06 -23.38
C VAL A 116 3.57 -13.96 -22.32
N PHE A 117 2.65 -13.01 -22.39
CA PHE A 117 2.61 -11.84 -21.52
C PHE A 117 1.34 -11.84 -20.67
N ASN A 118 1.47 -11.74 -19.35
CA ASN A 118 0.33 -11.48 -18.47
C ASN A 118 0.39 -10.03 -17.96
N ALA A 119 -0.60 -9.23 -18.35
CA ALA A 119 -0.68 -7.82 -18.00
C ALA A 119 -0.95 -7.55 -16.50
N ASP A 120 -1.37 -8.56 -15.73
CA ASP A 120 -1.73 -8.39 -14.32
C ASP A 120 -1.28 -9.61 -13.49
N PRO A 121 -0.10 -9.54 -12.86
CA PRO A 121 0.42 -10.64 -12.06
C PRO A 121 -0.27 -10.74 -10.70
N HIS A 122 -0.35 -11.97 -10.20
CA HIS A 122 -0.87 -12.35 -8.90
C HIS A 122 0.24 -12.59 -7.88
#